data_AF-A0A7S2AIR5-F1
#
_entry.id   AF-A0A7S2AIR5-F1
#
_cell.length_a   1.000
_cell.length_b   1.000
_cell.length_c   1.000
_cell.angle_alpha   90.00
_cell.angle_beta   90.00
_cell.angle_gamma   90.00
#
_symmetry.space_group_name_H-M   'P 1'
#
loop_
_entity.id
_entity.type
_entity.pdbx_description
1 polymer ?
#
loop_
_entity_poly.entity_id
_entity_poly.type
_entity_poly.pdbx_seq_one_letter_code
_entity_poly.pdbx_strand_id
1 'polypeptide(L)'
;AALSYVQKAMRTHFRLADWAHVAKCHLHNGAILSRLERHDESIRCLAQVLAMVESGQLEVGQGQQPQKLCLIAVCYHNIAVEQLILRHVPEACISSQNARRLARLCLSYSNRWIKSFEYTHQVALGELTGMASSGHNEKAKRLFKKLLKQLG
;
A
#
# COMPACT_ATOMS: atom_id res chain seq x y z
N ALA A 1 6.58 14.04 19.49
CA ALA A 1 7.28 13.07 20.36
C ALA A 1 7.42 11.67 19.74
N ALA A 2 6.32 11.01 19.32
CA ALA A 2 6.35 9.62 18.81
C ALA A 2 7.34 9.36 17.66
N LEU A 3 7.35 10.23 16.64
CA LEU A 3 8.25 10.09 15.47
C LEU A 3 9.74 10.06 15.87
N SER A 4 10.13 10.93 16.81
CA SER A 4 11.51 11.00 17.32
C SER A 4 11.92 9.70 18.04
N TYR A 5 11.01 9.09 18.81
CA TYR A 5 11.29 7.83 19.49
C TYR A 5 11.46 6.67 18.50
N VAL A 6 10.58 6.55 17.50
CA VAL A 6 10.70 5.49 16.48
C VAL A 6 11.98 5.65 15.65
N GLN A 7 12.36 6.88 15.29
CA GLN A 7 13.64 7.15 14.60
C GLN A 7 14.87 6.83 15.46
N LYS A 8 14.82 7.05 16.77
CA LYS A 8 15.88 6.61 17.69
C LYS A 8 15.97 5.08 17.74
N ALA A 9 14.85 4.38 17.88
CA ALA A 9 14.81 2.92 17.89
C ALA A 9 15.33 2.31 16.57
N MET A 10 14.92 2.87 15.44
CA MET A 10 15.38 2.45 14.11
C MET A 10 16.91 2.51 13.98
N ARG A 11 17.53 3.61 14.45
CA ARG A 11 19.00 3.74 14.45
C ARG A 11 19.68 2.66 15.27
N THR A 12 19.10 2.26 16.41
CA THR A 12 19.62 1.17 17.22
C THR A 12 19.52 -0.17 16.49
N HIS A 13 18.33 -0.52 15.95
CA HIS A 13 18.15 -1.77 15.22
C HIS A 13 19.01 -1.86 13.97
N PHE A 14 19.20 -0.74 13.26
CA PHE A 14 20.08 -0.66 12.09
C PHE A 14 21.53 -1.01 12.45
N ARG A 15 22.05 -0.48 13.57
CA ARG A 15 23.41 -0.81 14.06
C ARG A 15 23.56 -2.28 14.45
N LEU A 16 22.48 -2.92 14.88
CA LEU A 16 22.44 -4.34 15.25
C LEU A 16 22.17 -5.26 14.05
N ALA A 17 22.03 -4.71 12.84
CA ALA A 17 21.59 -5.45 11.64
C ALA A 17 20.26 -6.22 11.84
N ASP A 18 19.40 -5.73 12.72
CA ASP A 18 18.09 -6.31 13.02
C ASP A 18 17.04 -5.77 12.03
N TRP A 19 17.12 -6.27 10.80
CA TRP A 19 16.34 -5.76 9.67
C TRP A 19 14.83 -5.94 9.84
N ALA A 20 14.39 -6.98 10.54
CA ALA A 20 12.97 -7.18 10.84
C ALA A 20 12.42 -6.03 11.70
N HIS A 21 13.18 -5.57 12.70
CA HIS A 21 12.76 -4.42 13.51
C HIS A 21 12.96 -3.08 12.80
N VAL A 22 13.99 -2.93 11.95
CA VAL A 22 14.11 -1.75 11.07
C VAL A 22 12.87 -1.60 10.20
N ALA A 23 12.38 -2.68 9.59
CA ALA A 23 11.18 -2.63 8.77
C ALA A 23 9.90 -2.32 9.57
N LYS A 24 9.76 -2.87 10.79
CA LYS A 24 8.68 -2.46 11.72
C LYS A 24 8.75 -0.97 12.04
N CYS A 25 9.95 -0.41 12.27
CA CYS A 25 10.11 1.02 12.50
C CYS A 25 9.66 1.85 11.29
N HIS A 26 9.92 1.40 10.05
CA HIS A 26 9.41 2.06 8.85
C HIS A 26 7.88 2.03 8.77
N LEU A 27 7.23 0.91 9.11
CA LEU A 27 5.77 0.84 9.20
C LEU A 27 5.20 1.81 10.25
N HIS A 28 5.80 1.87 11.43
CA HIS A 28 5.37 2.80 12.48
C HIS A 28 5.58 4.27 12.10
N ASN A 29 6.73 4.60 11.49
CA ASN A 29 6.99 5.94 10.98
C ASN A 29 5.96 6.32 9.90
N GLY A 30 5.65 5.44 8.95
CA GLY A 30 4.61 5.65 7.95
C GLY A 30 3.25 5.93 8.58
N ALA A 31 2.82 5.11 9.53
CA ALA A 31 1.55 5.33 10.24
C ALA A 31 1.51 6.66 11.02
N ILE A 32 2.63 7.07 11.63
CA ILE A 32 2.72 8.38 12.31
C ILE A 32 2.66 9.53 11.30
N LEU A 33 3.37 9.42 10.18
CA LEU A 33 3.38 10.44 9.12
C LEU A 33 1.99 10.60 8.48
N SER A 34 1.30 9.48 8.23
CA SER A 34 -0.10 9.46 7.77
C SER A 34 -1.02 10.23 8.71
N ARG A 35 -0.91 10.01 10.02
CA ARG A 35 -1.68 10.74 11.05
C ARG A 35 -1.30 12.21 11.18
N LEU A 36 -0.16 12.61 10.63
CA LEU A 36 0.27 14.01 10.54
C LEU A 36 -0.08 14.62 9.17
N GLU A 37 -0.89 13.94 8.36
CA GLU A 37 -1.29 14.35 6.99
C GLU A 37 -0.11 14.49 6.02
N ARG A 38 1.03 13.89 6.37
CA ARG A 38 2.26 13.88 5.55
C ARG A 38 2.28 12.63 4.67
N HIS A 39 1.28 12.52 3.80
CA HIS A 39 0.97 11.31 3.03
C HIS A 39 2.10 10.89 2.08
N ASP A 40 2.71 11.82 1.35
CA ASP A 40 3.84 11.51 0.47
C ASP A 40 5.06 10.98 1.23
N GLU A 41 5.33 11.53 2.42
CA GLU A 41 6.40 11.04 3.29
C GLU A 41 6.08 9.68 3.88
N SER A 42 4.80 9.44 4.21
CA SER A 42 4.32 8.12 4.63
C SER A 42 4.62 7.08 3.57
N ILE A 43 4.20 7.32 2.31
CA ILE A 43 4.47 6.40 1.19
C ILE A 43 5.97 6.17 1.01
N ARG A 44 6.79 7.22 1.00
CA ARG A 44 8.26 7.07 0.88
C ARG A 44 8.84 6.21 2.01
N CYS A 45 8.35 6.40 3.23
CA CYS A 45 8.79 5.64 4.38
C CYS A 45 8.37 4.17 4.28
N LEU A 46 7.15 3.89 3.83
CA LEU A 46 6.62 2.54 3.62
C LEU A 46 7.36 1.84 2.46
N ALA A 47 7.67 2.56 1.38
CA ALA A 47 8.42 2.02 0.24
C ALA A 47 9.82 1.51 0.63
N GLN A 48 10.44 2.04 1.70
CA GLN A 48 11.70 1.49 2.22
C GLN A 48 11.54 0.04 2.66
N VAL A 49 10.39 -0.38 3.20
CA VAL A 49 10.16 -1.79 3.56
C VAL A 49 10.21 -2.67 2.31
N LEU A 50 9.63 -2.21 1.19
CA LEU A 50 9.67 -2.95 -0.07
C LEU A 50 11.09 -3.03 -0.63
N ALA A 51 11.85 -1.92 -0.58
CA ALA A 51 13.26 -1.92 -0.97
C ALA A 51 14.13 -2.86 -0.10
N MET A 52 13.80 -3.00 1.18
CA MET A 52 14.45 -3.98 2.08
C MET A 52 14.13 -5.43 1.70
N VAL A 53 12.96 -5.72 1.13
CA VAL A 53 12.63 -7.04 0.56
C VAL A 53 13.45 -7.28 -0.70
N GLU A 54 13.46 -6.32 -1.62
CA GLU A 54 14.17 -6.43 -2.90
C GLU A 54 15.68 -6.59 -2.74
N SER A 55 16.27 -5.91 -1.75
CA SER A 55 17.69 -6.01 -1.43
C SER A 55 18.06 -7.25 -0.61
N GLY A 56 17.10 -8.11 -0.26
CA GLY A 56 17.34 -9.31 0.54
C GLY A 56 17.67 -9.03 2.01
N GLN A 57 17.55 -7.78 2.50
CA GLN A 57 17.78 -7.47 3.92
C GLN A 57 16.78 -8.17 4.85
N LEU A 58 15.58 -8.47 4.33
CA LEU A 58 14.57 -9.26 5.04
C LEU A 58 14.71 -10.79 4.82
N GLU A 59 15.67 -11.23 4.00
CA GLU A 59 16.02 -12.64 3.75
C GLU A 59 17.06 -13.14 4.77
N VAL A 60 16.67 -13.32 6.04
CA VAL A 60 17.51 -14.04 7.02
C VAL A 60 16.68 -15.06 7.80
N GLY A 61 17.04 -16.35 7.64
CA GLY A 61 16.56 -17.49 8.44
C GLY A 61 15.35 -18.27 7.89
N GLN A 62 15.51 -19.58 7.74
CA GLN A 62 14.42 -20.56 7.57
C GLN A 62 13.60 -20.60 8.86
N GLY A 63 12.41 -19.98 8.89
CA GLY A 63 11.51 -20.07 10.06
C GLY A 63 10.64 -18.83 10.36
N GLN A 64 10.91 -17.68 9.75
CA GLN A 64 10.13 -16.44 9.98
C GLN A 64 9.25 -16.02 8.77
N GLN A 65 9.02 -16.92 7.82
CA GLN A 65 8.36 -16.59 6.55
C GLN A 65 6.93 -16.03 6.75
N PRO A 66 6.05 -16.61 7.59
CA PRO A 66 4.70 -16.07 7.78
C PRO A 66 4.68 -14.65 8.39
N GLN A 67 5.55 -14.37 9.35
CA GLN A 67 5.64 -13.06 9.99
C GLN A 67 6.14 -11.99 9.01
N LYS A 68 7.10 -12.33 8.15
CA LYS A 68 7.60 -11.45 7.09
C LYS A 68 6.53 -11.16 6.04
N LEU A 69 5.85 -12.20 5.56
CA LEU A 69 4.73 -12.04 4.63
C LEU A 69 3.62 -11.15 5.21
N CYS A 70 3.33 -11.30 6.51
CA CYS A 70 2.37 -10.45 7.21
C CYS A 70 2.84 -8.98 7.26
N LEU A 71 4.11 -8.74 7.57
CA LEU A 71 4.71 -7.41 7.58
C LEU A 71 4.59 -6.73 6.20
N ILE A 72 4.91 -7.47 5.13
CA ILE A 72 4.82 -6.95 3.75
C ILE A 72 3.35 -6.73 3.35
N ALA A 73 2.43 -7.60 3.75
CA ALA A 73 1.00 -7.43 3.50
C ALA A 73 0.47 -6.13 4.14
N VAL A 74 0.84 -5.87 5.41
CA VAL A 74 0.50 -4.62 6.10
C VAL A 74 1.13 -3.41 5.40
N CYS A 75 2.38 -3.52 4.94
CA CYS A 75 3.05 -2.46 4.19
C CYS A 75 2.26 -2.08 2.93
N TYR A 76 1.91 -3.06 2.10
CA TYR A 76 1.13 -2.83 0.88
C TYR A 76 -0.25 -2.26 1.19
N HIS A 77 -0.91 -2.72 2.25
CA HIS A 77 -2.20 -2.15 2.67
C HIS A 77 -2.07 -0.69 3.05
N ASN A 78 -1.08 -0.33 3.87
CA ASN A 78 -0.86 1.06 4.27
C ASN A 78 -0.55 1.94 3.05
N ILE A 79 0.30 1.48 2.13
CA ILE A 79 0.56 2.19 0.86
C ILE A 79 -0.73 2.40 0.07
N ALA A 80 -1.59 1.38 -0.02
CA ALA A 80 -2.86 1.49 -0.73
C ALA A 80 -3.79 2.53 -0.08
N VAL A 81 -3.85 2.60 1.25
CA VAL A 81 -4.61 3.62 1.97
C VAL A 81 -4.09 5.02 1.66
N GLU A 82 -2.78 5.24 1.73
CA GLU A 82 -2.18 6.54 1.38
C GLU A 82 -2.43 6.92 -0.09
N GLN A 83 -2.33 5.95 -1.01
CA GLN A 83 -2.60 6.16 -2.44
C GLN A 83 -4.06 6.54 -2.69
N LEU A 84 -5.01 5.96 -1.96
CA LEU A 84 -6.43 6.37 -2.03
C LEU A 84 -6.62 7.81 -1.54
N ILE A 85 -5.98 8.18 -0.43
CA ILE A 85 -6.02 9.56 0.10
C ILE A 85 -5.49 10.56 -0.94
N LEU A 86 -4.39 10.21 -1.61
CA LEU A 86 -3.77 11.01 -2.66
C LEU A 86 -4.44 10.90 -4.04
N ARG A 87 -5.54 10.15 -4.17
CA ARG A 87 -6.24 9.90 -5.44
C ARG A 87 -5.42 9.20 -6.53
N HIS A 88 -4.38 8.47 -6.14
CA HIS A 88 -3.62 7.54 -6.99
C HIS A 88 -4.34 6.18 -7.05
N VAL A 89 -5.55 6.19 -7.60
CA VAL A 89 -6.49 5.06 -7.56
C VAL A 89 -5.96 3.80 -8.28
N PRO A 90 -5.37 3.89 -9.49
CA PRO A 90 -4.80 2.71 -10.16
C PRO A 90 -3.72 2.01 -9.33
N GLU A 91 -2.82 2.79 -8.74
CA GLU A 91 -1.75 2.31 -7.88
C GLU A 91 -2.31 1.68 -6.60
N ALA A 92 -3.35 2.30 -6.00
CA ALA A 92 -4.04 1.76 -4.84
C ALA A 92 -4.67 0.37 -5.12
N CYS A 93 -5.22 0.15 -6.32
CA CYS A 93 -5.74 -1.16 -6.71
C CYS A 93 -4.63 -2.23 -6.74
N ILE A 94 -3.46 -1.90 -7.29
CA ILE A 94 -2.32 -2.81 -7.36
C ILE A 94 -1.81 -3.12 -5.95
N SER A 95 -1.57 -2.09 -5.13
CA SER A 95 -1.07 -2.22 -3.77
C SER A 95 -2.04 -3.02 -2.87
N SER A 96 -3.34 -2.71 -2.91
CA SER A 96 -4.35 -3.42 -2.12
C SER A 96 -4.50 -4.88 -2.54
N GLN A 97 -4.37 -5.18 -3.85
CA GLN A 97 -4.38 -6.56 -4.34
C GLN A 97 -3.16 -7.35 -3.84
N ASN A 98 -1.96 -6.74 -3.84
CA ASN A 98 -0.75 -7.36 -3.31
C ASN A 98 -0.89 -7.66 -1.80
N ALA A 99 -1.44 -6.72 -1.03
CA ALA A 99 -1.74 -6.93 0.38
C ALA A 99 -2.64 -8.16 0.60
N ARG A 100 -3.74 -8.27 -0.16
CA ARG A 100 -4.68 -9.42 -0.08
C ARG A 100 -4.02 -10.74 -0.46
N ARG A 101 -3.21 -10.76 -1.53
CA ARG A 101 -2.50 -11.97 -1.98
C ARG A 101 -1.56 -12.48 -0.90
N LEU A 102 -0.73 -11.60 -0.33
CA LEU A 102 0.21 -11.98 0.72
C LEU A 102 -0.49 -12.38 2.02
N ALA A 103 -1.54 -11.65 2.41
CA ALA A 103 -2.31 -11.96 3.60
C ALA A 103 -2.89 -13.39 3.57
N ARG A 104 -3.37 -13.86 2.41
CA ARG A 104 -3.87 -15.24 2.26
C ARG A 104 -2.80 -16.32 2.43
N LEU A 105 -1.52 -15.98 2.24
CA LEU A 105 -0.40 -16.92 2.42
C LEU A 105 0.06 -17.02 3.87
N CYS A 106 -0.21 -16.02 4.70
CA CYS A 106 0.38 -15.91 6.05
C CYS A 106 -0.62 -15.74 7.19
N LEU A 107 -1.88 -15.38 6.91
CA LEU A 107 -2.91 -15.18 7.94
C LEU A 107 -3.96 -16.29 7.88
N SER A 108 -4.36 -16.79 9.05
CA SER A 108 -5.57 -17.60 9.17
C SER A 108 -6.78 -16.80 8.71
N TYR A 109 -7.75 -17.46 8.07
CA TYR A 109 -8.96 -16.87 7.52
C TYR A 109 -9.76 -16.02 8.53
N SER A 110 -9.68 -16.37 9.82
CA SER A 110 -10.36 -15.64 10.92
C SER A 110 -9.66 -14.35 11.35
N ASN A 111 -8.57 -13.96 10.70
CA ASN A 111 -7.80 -12.79 11.08
C ASN A 111 -8.56 -11.48 10.75
N ARG A 112 -8.77 -10.63 11.77
CA ARG A 112 -9.41 -9.32 11.67
C ARG A 112 -8.89 -8.46 10.51
N TRP A 113 -7.59 -8.51 10.23
CA TRP A 113 -6.94 -7.68 9.22
C TRP A 113 -7.37 -8.02 7.79
N ILE A 114 -7.79 -9.27 7.54
CA ILE A 114 -8.29 -9.69 6.23
C ILE A 114 -9.50 -8.85 5.80
N LYS A 115 -10.41 -8.56 6.74
CA LYS A 115 -11.60 -7.72 6.46
C LYS A 115 -11.21 -6.30 6.07
N SER A 116 -10.22 -5.72 6.75
CA SER A 116 -9.71 -4.37 6.42
C SER A 116 -9.04 -4.35 5.04
N PHE A 117 -8.26 -5.36 4.70
CA PHE A 117 -7.61 -5.45 3.39
C PHE A 117 -8.63 -5.61 2.26
N GLU A 118 -9.66 -6.41 2.49
CA GLU A 118 -10.77 -6.58 1.56
C GLU A 118 -11.52 -5.27 1.34
N TYR A 119 -11.88 -4.59 2.43
CA TYR A 119 -12.58 -3.31 2.37
C TYR A 119 -11.81 -2.25 1.56
N THR A 120 -10.53 -2.04 1.87
CA THR A 120 -9.69 -1.07 1.14
C THR A 120 -9.61 -1.40 -0.35
N HIS A 121 -9.50 -2.69 -0.70
CA HIS A 121 -9.49 -3.10 -2.09
C HIS A 121 -10.83 -2.87 -2.80
N GLN A 122 -11.96 -3.13 -2.13
CA GLN A 122 -13.30 -2.85 -2.66
C GLN A 122 -13.51 -1.36 -2.91
N VAL A 123 -13.05 -0.49 -1.99
CA VAL A 123 -13.07 0.96 -2.17
C VAL A 123 -12.24 1.36 -3.40
N ALA A 124 -11.01 0.86 -3.52
CA ALA A 124 -10.15 1.16 -4.66
C ALA A 124 -10.76 0.72 -6.00
N LEU A 125 -11.32 -0.50 -6.08
CA LEU A 125 -12.00 -0.99 -7.27
C LEU A 125 -13.26 -0.20 -7.60
N GLY A 126 -14.04 0.21 -6.59
CA GLY A 126 -15.23 1.04 -6.76
C GLY A 126 -14.87 2.39 -7.38
N GLU A 127 -13.84 3.06 -6.85
CA GLU A 127 -13.34 4.33 -7.41
C GLU A 127 -12.80 4.14 -8.85
N LEU A 128 -12.00 3.09 -9.09
CA LEU A 128 -11.45 2.81 -10.42
C LEU A 128 -12.57 2.57 -11.46
N THR A 129 -13.60 1.82 -11.07
CA THR A 129 -14.77 1.55 -11.91
C THR A 129 -15.57 2.83 -12.18
N GLY A 130 -15.74 3.68 -11.17
CA GLY A 130 -16.35 5.00 -11.33
C GLY A 130 -15.56 5.91 -12.28
N MET A 131 -14.23 5.91 -12.19
CA MET A 131 -13.33 6.63 -13.11
C MET A 131 -13.46 6.11 -14.54
N ALA A 132 -13.46 4.78 -14.73
CA ALA A 132 -13.61 4.16 -16.05
C ALA A 132 -14.98 4.47 -16.66
N SER A 133 -16.04 4.44 -15.86
CA SER A 133 -17.42 4.73 -16.30
C SER A 133 -17.60 6.19 -16.68
N SER A 134 -16.91 7.11 -15.99
CA SER A 134 -16.92 8.55 -16.29
C SER A 134 -16.05 8.88 -17.50
N GLY A 135 -14.89 8.24 -17.64
CA GLY A 135 -13.91 8.49 -18.69
C GLY A 135 -14.28 7.91 -20.06
N HIS A 136 -14.80 6.67 -20.10
CA HIS A 136 -15.22 6.04 -21.36
C HIS A 136 -16.50 6.65 -21.91
N ASN A 137 -17.48 7.00 -21.06
CA ASN A 137 -18.72 7.60 -21.53
C ASN A 137 -18.49 9.00 -22.13
N GLU A 138 -17.58 9.81 -21.59
CA GLU A 138 -17.31 11.14 -22.13
C GLU A 138 -16.51 11.11 -23.45
N LYS A 139 -15.45 10.30 -23.54
CA LYS A 139 -14.71 10.15 -24.79
C LYS A 139 -15.55 9.50 -25.89
N ALA A 140 -16.32 8.45 -25.56
CA ALA A 140 -17.23 7.81 -26.51
C ALA A 140 -18.34 8.75 -26.96
N LYS A 141 -18.97 9.52 -26.05
CA LYS A 141 -19.95 10.56 -26.40
C LYS A 141 -19.36 11.65 -27.30
N ARG A 142 -18.12 12.10 -27.03
CA ARG A 142 -17.45 13.12 -27.87
C ARG A 142 -17.10 12.59 -29.25
N LEU A 143 -16.62 11.34 -29.35
CA LEU A 143 -16.36 10.70 -30.63
C LEU A 143 -17.65 10.55 -31.45
N PHE A 144 -18.72 10.07 -30.81
CA PHE A 144 -20.02 9.91 -31.45
C PHE A 144 -20.61 11.25 -31.92
N LYS A 145 -20.54 12.30 -31.10
CA LYS A 145 -20.93 13.67 -31.51
C LYS A 145 -20.09 14.23 -32.67
N LYS A 146 -18.78 13.93 -32.71
CA LYS A 146 -17.92 14.31 -33.84
C LYS A 146 -18.30 13.58 -35.13
N LEU A 147 -18.56 12.28 -35.04
CA LEU A 147 -18.98 11.46 -36.18
C LEU A 147 -20.34 11.90 -36.72
N LEU A 148 -21.32 12.19 -35.85
CA LEU A 148 -22.62 12.73 -36.26
C LEU A 148 -22.51 14.10 -36.94
N LYS A 149 -21.56 14.96 -36.53
CA LYS A 149 -21.28 16.24 -37.19
C LYS A 149 -20.58 16.12 -38.55
N GLN A 150 -19.98 14.98 -38.85
CA GLN A 150 -19.32 14.72 -40.14
C GLN A 150 -20.25 14.02 -41.13
N LEU A 151 -21.38 13.48 -40.65
CA LEU A 151 -22.37 12.73 -41.42
C LEU A 151 -23.63 13.53 -41.76
N GLY A 152 -23.74 14.79 -41.30
CA GLY A 152 -24.78 15.74 -41.68
C GLY A 152 -24.15 17.03 -42.17
#